data_AF-A0A442P406-F1
#
_entry.id   AF-A0A442P406-F1
#
_cell.length_a   1.000
_cell.length_b   1.000
_cell.length_c   1.000
_cell.angle_alpha   90.00
_cell.angle_beta   90.00
_cell.angle_gamma   90.00
#
_symmetry.space_group_name_H-M   'P 1'
#
loop_
_entity.id
_entity.type
_entity.pdbx_description
1 polymer ?
#
loop_
_entity_poly.entity_id
_entity_poly.type
_entity_poly.pdbx_seq_one_letter_code
_entity_poly.pdbx_strand_id
1 'polypeptide(L)'
;MSIFHITLVLGAAATFLFFIGLKRGAVAAIRDADKTVDENQTVEDGGYAWTAIAAVVASSSIVTLAGTSPIFIYFGPLLAIGSAAAMGIAFLVEDRK
;
A
#
# COMPACT_ATOMS: atom_id res chain seq x y z
N MET A 1 14.54 -16.15 -16.40
CA MET A 1 13.10 -15.82 -16.39
C MET A 1 12.91 -14.44 -16.98
N SER A 2 11.93 -14.24 -17.86
CA SER A 2 11.63 -12.91 -18.42
C SER A 2 11.13 -11.96 -17.32
N ILE A 3 11.45 -10.67 -17.41
CA ILE A 3 11.00 -9.61 -16.50
C ILE A 3 9.51 -9.69 -16.22
N PHE A 4 8.71 -10.02 -17.24
CA PHE A 4 7.27 -10.24 -17.11
C PHE A 4 6.90 -11.27 -16.03
N HIS A 5 7.60 -12.40 -16.00
CA HIS A 5 7.32 -13.48 -15.04
C HIS A 5 7.69 -13.07 -13.62
N ILE A 6 8.79 -12.32 -13.46
CA ILE A 6 9.25 -11.82 -12.17
C ILE A 6 8.20 -10.85 -11.60
N THR A 7 7.76 -9.87 -12.39
CA THR A 7 6.77 -8.88 -11.97
C THR A 7 5.42 -9.54 -11.66
N LEU A 8 5.03 -10.56 -12.44
CA LEU A 8 3.78 -11.28 -12.23
C LEU A 8 3.79 -12.08 -10.92
N VAL A 9 4.88 -12.80 -10.63
CA VAL A 9 5.01 -13.56 -9.37
C VAL A 9 5.07 -12.63 -8.17
N LEU A 10 5.85 -11.53 -8.23
CA LEU A 10 5.89 -10.53 -7.17
C LEU A 10 4.54 -9.86 -6.97
N GLY A 11 3.82 -9.55 -8.04
CA GLY A 11 2.48 -8.96 -7.98
C GLY A 11 1.45 -9.89 -7.36
N ALA A 12 1.46 -11.17 -7.72
CA ALA A 12 0.62 -12.18 -7.08
C ALA A 12 0.93 -12.29 -5.57
N ALA A 13 2.21 -12.34 -5.20
CA ALA A 13 2.63 -12.42 -3.80
C ALA A 13 2.21 -11.18 -2.99
N ALA A 14 2.43 -9.98 -3.52
CA ALA A 14 2.03 -8.73 -2.87
C ALA A 14 0.50 -8.60 -2.75
N THR A 15 -0.24 -9.04 -3.77
CA THR A 15 -1.71 -9.07 -3.73
C THR A 15 -2.20 -10.01 -2.62
N PHE A 16 -1.61 -11.20 -2.52
CA PHE A 16 -1.96 -12.15 -1.46
C PHE A 16 -1.64 -11.59 -0.06
N LEU A 17 -0.48 -10.95 0.10
CA LEU A 17 -0.09 -10.28 1.34
C LEU A 17 -1.07 -9.16 1.71
N PHE A 18 -1.46 -8.33 0.74
CA PHE A 18 -2.45 -7.28 0.91
C PHE A 18 -3.80 -7.86 1.38
N PHE A 19 -4.30 -8.91 0.73
CA PHE A 19 -5.56 -9.55 1.11
C PHE A 19 -5.52 -10.13 2.53
N ILE A 20 -4.41 -10.76 2.94
CA ILE A 20 -4.25 -11.27 4.30
C ILE A 20 -4.27 -10.12 5.32
N GLY A 21 -3.49 -9.07 5.06
CA GLY A 21 -3.47 -7.87 5.90
C GLY A 21 -4.86 -7.25 6.02
N LEU A 22 -5.51 -6.98 4.88
CA LEU A 22 -6.84 -6.39 4.81
C LEU A 22 -7.88 -7.21 5.57
N LYS A 23 -7.89 -8.55 5.40
CA LYS A 23 -8.83 -9.42 6.11
C LYS A 23 -8.63 -9.32 7.63
N ARG A 24 -7.38 -9.34 8.10
CA ARG A 24 -7.07 -9.21 9.54
C ARG A 24 -7.47 -7.83 10.07
N GLY A 25 -7.08 -6.77 9.38
CA GLY A 25 -7.41 -5.39 9.75
C GLY A 25 -8.91 -5.14 9.78
N ALA A 26 -9.66 -5.64 8.78
CA ALA A 26 -11.11 -5.51 8.74
C ALA A 26 -11.79 -6.25 9.90
N VAL A 27 -11.35 -7.48 10.22
CA VAL A 27 -11.88 -8.24 11.37
C VAL A 27 -11.56 -7.52 12.69
N ALA A 28 -10.36 -6.99 12.84
CA ALA A 28 -9.96 -6.22 14.02
C ALA A 28 -10.81 -4.94 14.18
N ALA A 29 -11.00 -4.18 13.10
CA ALA A 29 -11.81 -2.97 13.09
C ALA A 29 -13.28 -3.25 13.43
N ILE A 30 -13.86 -4.33 12.91
CA ILE A 30 -15.23 -4.74 13.26
C ILE A 30 -15.33 -5.13 14.73
N ARG A 31 -14.33 -5.87 15.27
CA ARG A 31 -14.29 -6.26 16.68
C ARG A 31 -14.15 -5.06 17.62
N ASP A 32 -13.39 -4.05 17.21
CA ASP A 32 -13.22 -2.83 18.00
C ASP A 32 -14.41 -1.87 17.88
N ALA A 33 -15.14 -1.87 16.75
CA ALA A 33 -16.37 -1.10 16.61
C ALA A 33 -17.48 -1.51 17.60
N ASP A 34 -17.43 -2.76 18.08
CA ASP A 34 -18.36 -3.29 19.08
C ASP A 34 -17.99 -2.90 20.53
N LYS A 35 -16.79 -2.34 20.72
CA LYS A 35 -16.37 -1.72 22.00
C LYS A 35 -16.83 -0.27 21.99
N THR A 36 -17.62 0.14 22.97
CA THR A 36 -17.95 1.55 23.20
C THR A 36 -16.67 2.29 23.61
N VAL A 37 -15.94 2.83 22.63
CA VAL A 37 -14.76 3.66 22.86
C VAL A 37 -15.23 5.08 23.12
N ASP A 38 -14.79 5.64 24.25
CA ASP A 38 -14.97 7.04 24.65
C ASP A 38 -14.67 7.96 23.46
N GLU A 39 -15.62 8.83 23.08
CA GLU A 39 -15.61 9.69 21.87
C GLU A 39 -14.44 10.71 21.79
N ASN A 40 -13.52 10.70 22.75
CA ASN A 40 -12.48 11.71 22.92
C ASN A 40 -11.09 11.28 22.42
N GLN A 41 -11.02 10.36 21.46
CA GLN A 41 -9.77 10.12 20.73
C GLN A 41 -9.70 11.08 19.54
N THR A 42 -9.03 12.21 19.74
CA THR A 42 -8.65 13.13 18.66
C THR A 42 -7.83 12.36 17.64
N VAL A 43 -8.39 12.15 16.44
CA VAL A 43 -7.66 11.62 15.29
C VAL A 43 -6.47 12.56 15.04
N GLU A 44 -5.26 12.02 15.07
CA GLU A 44 -4.05 12.83 14.91
C GLU A 44 -3.94 13.33 13.47
N ASP A 45 -4.50 14.51 13.22
CA ASP A 45 -4.40 15.26 11.97
C ASP A 45 -2.95 15.77 11.81
N GLY A 46 -2.08 15.00 11.15
CA GLY A 46 -0.71 15.49 10.98
C GLY A 46 0.23 14.78 10.00
N GLY A 47 -0.04 13.56 9.55
CA GLY A 47 0.98 12.75 8.87
C GLY A 47 0.88 12.62 7.35
N TYR A 48 -0.30 12.86 6.75
CA TYR A 48 -0.60 12.33 5.41
C TYR A 48 -0.31 13.27 4.23
N ALA A 49 -0.17 14.58 4.48
CA ALA A 49 0.09 15.53 3.40
C ALA A 49 1.41 15.23 2.68
N TRP A 50 2.44 14.85 3.43
CA TRP A 50 3.76 14.53 2.85
C TRP A 50 3.73 13.25 2.01
N THR A 51 3.02 12.21 2.46
CA THR A 51 2.90 10.95 1.71
C THR A 51 2.07 11.14 0.45
N ALA A 52 1.03 11.97 0.49
CA ALA A 52 0.25 12.34 -0.69
C ALA A 52 1.09 13.09 -1.73
N ILE A 53 1.86 14.11 -1.32
CA ILE A 53 2.76 14.84 -2.22
C ILE A 53 3.81 13.91 -2.83
N ALA A 54 4.46 13.08 -2.01
CA ALA A 54 5.46 12.13 -2.47
C ALA A 54 4.89 11.14 -3.50
N ALA A 55 3.66 10.64 -3.29
CA ALA A 55 2.98 9.75 -4.22
C ALA A 55 2.71 10.43 -5.58
N VAL A 56 2.24 11.68 -5.57
CA VAL A 56 1.96 12.46 -6.80
C VAL A 56 3.25 12.74 -7.57
N VAL A 57 4.33 13.13 -6.89
CA VAL A 57 5.63 13.40 -7.51
C VAL A 57 6.23 12.13 -8.09
N ALA A 58 6.19 11.02 -7.36
CA ALA A 58 6.69 9.73 -7.84
C ALA A 58 5.91 9.23 -9.07
N SER A 59 4.57 9.32 -9.03
CA SER A 59 3.70 8.91 -10.14
C SER A 59 3.95 9.75 -11.39
N SER A 60 3.95 11.07 -11.27
CA SER A 60 4.18 11.97 -12.40
C SER A 60 5.57 11.81 -13.03
N SER A 61 6.60 11.57 -12.22
CA SER A 61 7.96 11.28 -12.68
C SER A 61 8.02 10.01 -13.51
N ILE A 62 7.38 8.92 -13.05
CA ILE A 62 7.38 7.63 -13.77
C ILE A 62 6.63 7.72 -15.09
N VAL A 63 5.49 8.41 -15.11
CA VAL A 63 4.72 8.62 -16.36
C VAL A 63 5.55 9.43 -17.37
N THR A 64 6.23 10.48 -16.91
CA THR A 64 7.11 11.30 -17.76
C THR A 64 8.27 10.47 -18.31
N LEU A 65 8.92 9.67 -17.46
CA LEU A 65 10.02 8.78 -17.85
C LEU A 65 9.58 7.68 -18.82
N ALA A 66 8.36 7.15 -18.69
CA ALA A 66 7.80 6.19 -19.66
C ALA A 66 7.71 6.76 -21.07
N GLY A 67 7.57 8.09 -21.22
CA GLY A 67 7.61 8.78 -22.50
C GLY A 67 9.01 8.87 -23.14
N THR A 68 10.09 8.69 -22.36
CA THR A 68 11.48 8.79 -22.87
C THR A 68 12.10 7.43 -23.18
N SER A 69 11.78 6.40 -22.39
CA SER A 69 12.25 5.03 -22.64
C SER A 69 11.23 3.97 -22.23
N PRO A 70 11.01 2.93 -23.07
CA PRO A 70 10.07 1.85 -22.77
C PRO A 70 10.38 1.07 -21.48
N ILE A 71 11.64 1.11 -21.02
CA ILE A 71 12.05 0.43 -19.79
C ILE A 71 11.27 0.96 -18.57
N PHE A 72 10.84 2.22 -18.60
CA PHE A 72 10.22 2.85 -17.45
C PHE A 72 8.77 2.42 -17.21
N ILE A 73 8.14 1.74 -18.18
CA ILE A 73 6.80 1.16 -18.04
C ILE A 73 6.74 0.16 -16.88
N TYR A 74 7.85 -0.51 -16.56
CA TYR A 74 7.91 -1.49 -15.46
C TYR A 74 7.90 -0.85 -14.05
N PHE A 75 8.17 0.45 -13.92
CA PHE A 75 8.09 1.12 -12.60
C PHE A 75 6.66 1.24 -12.09
N GLY A 76 5.66 1.38 -12.97
CA GLY A 76 4.25 1.42 -12.58
C GLY A 76 3.83 0.16 -11.82
N PRO A 77 3.98 -1.04 -12.41
CA PRO A 77 3.78 -2.30 -11.71
C PRO A 77 4.61 -2.43 -10.44
N LEU A 78 5.90 -2.04 -10.46
CA LEU A 78 6.76 -2.13 -9.28
C LEU A 78 6.23 -1.29 -8.10
N LEU A 79 5.75 -0.07 -8.37
CA LEU A 79 5.12 0.78 -7.36
C LEU A 79 3.83 0.17 -6.83
N ALA A 80 2.97 -0.37 -7.70
CA ALA A 80 1.72 -1.00 -7.28
C ALA A 80 1.98 -2.18 -6.32
N ILE A 81 3.01 -2.99 -6.63
CA ILE A 81 3.46 -4.11 -5.79
C ILE A 81 3.97 -3.59 -4.43
N GLY A 82 4.83 -2.57 -4.45
CA GLY A 82 5.36 -1.96 -3.22
C GLY A 82 4.25 -1.40 -2.32
N SER A 83 3.30 -0.67 -2.89
CA SER A 83 2.15 -0.10 -2.16
C SER A 83 1.25 -1.18 -1.57
N ALA A 84 0.93 -2.22 -2.34
CA ALA A 84 0.14 -3.35 -1.86
C ALA A 84 0.83 -4.08 -0.70
N ALA A 85 2.14 -4.30 -0.81
CA ALA A 85 2.92 -4.93 0.24
C ALA A 85 3.00 -4.06 1.51
N ALA A 86 3.28 -2.76 1.37
CA ALA A 86 3.34 -1.82 2.49
C ALA A 86 2.01 -1.76 3.25
N MET A 87 0.88 -1.66 2.53
CA MET A 87 -0.45 -1.66 3.13
C MET A 87 -0.78 -2.99 3.81
N GLY A 88 -0.47 -4.12 3.15
CA GLY A 88 -0.68 -5.45 3.74
C GLY A 88 0.11 -5.63 5.05
N ILE A 89 1.36 -5.16 5.09
CA ILE A 89 2.21 -5.19 6.28
C ILE A 89 1.65 -4.28 7.37
N ALA A 90 1.24 -3.05 7.04
CA ALA A 90 0.68 -2.11 8.00
C ALA A 90 -0.52 -2.74 8.75
N PHE A 91 -1.48 -3.29 8.02
CA PHE A 91 -2.63 -3.99 8.61
C PHE A 91 -2.26 -5.26 9.41
N LEU A 92 -1.13 -5.89 9.11
CA LEU A 92 -0.67 -7.07 9.84
C LEU A 92 0.04 -6.71 11.15
N VAL A 93 0.69 -5.54 11.20
CA VAL A 93 1.53 -5.07 12.32
C VAL A 93 0.75 -4.24 13.34
N GLU A 94 -0.41 -3.68 12.99
CA GLU A 94 -1.29 -2.88 13.86
C GLU A 94 -1.55 -3.52 15.25
N ASP A 95 -1.48 -4.85 15.36
CA ASP A 95 -1.69 -5.65 16.59
C ASP A 95 -0.51 -5.63 17.61
N ARG A 96 0.44 -4.70 17.52
CA ARG A 96 1.66 -4.65 18.39
C ARG A 96 1.77 -3.39 19.26
N LYS A 97 0.66 -2.73 19.61
CA LYS A 97 0.63 -1.69 20.64
C LYS A 97 -0.56 -1.88 21.58
#